data_AF-A0A6M1MDN5-F1
#
_entry.id   AF-A0A6M1MDN5-F1
#
_cell.length_a   1.000
_cell.length_b   1.000
_cell.length_c   1.000
_cell.angle_alpha   90.00
_cell.angle_beta   90.00
_cell.angle_gamma   90.00
#
_symmetry.space_group_name_H-M   'P 1'
#
loop_
_entity.id
_entity.type
_entity.pdbx_description
1 polymer ?
#
loop_
_entity_poly.entity_id
_entity_poly.type
_entity_poly.pdbx_seq_one_letter_code
_entity_poly.pdbx_strand_id
1 'polypeptide(L)'
;MIDPIAPLTSWMPIVWYGGFLPGLPDLCLGRWPPDIAAETPWKLWAVETPAEREALLAALARPVPRRAGAFDFSAGPDAAVSRPGSGGDPVLALYEPPAPGWPWITLGRWPREIGRQVGAHRDVYTWDPDVTEAAAHDRIAQGIGDGLARADLYSRPPAGTA
;
A
#
# COMPACT_ATOMS: atom_id res chain seq x y z
N MET A 1 8.12 -18.07 16.41
CA MET A 1 8.05 -17.18 17.58
C MET A 1 8.76 -15.90 17.20
N ILE A 2 8.06 -14.77 17.26
CA ILE A 2 8.64 -13.46 16.93
C ILE A 2 9.62 -13.04 18.03
N ASP A 3 10.83 -12.65 17.64
CA ASP A 3 11.78 -11.99 18.54
C ASP A 3 11.62 -10.45 18.41
N PRO A 4 11.02 -9.77 19.40
CA PRO A 4 10.72 -8.35 19.31
C PRO A 4 11.96 -7.44 19.36
N ILE A 5 13.12 -7.96 19.73
CA ILE A 5 14.39 -7.23 19.73
C ILE A 5 15.27 -7.56 18.53
N ALA A 6 14.83 -8.48 17.66
CA ALA A 6 15.49 -8.76 16.40
C ALA A 6 15.01 -7.78 15.31
N PRO A 7 15.83 -7.55 14.26
CA PRO A 7 15.41 -6.80 13.07
C PRO A 7 14.10 -7.32 12.49
N LEU A 8 13.23 -6.43 12.01
CA LEU A 8 11.94 -6.79 11.41
C LEU A 8 12.09 -7.83 10.28
N THR A 9 13.14 -7.70 9.47
CA THR A 9 13.47 -8.62 8.36
C THR A 9 13.77 -10.06 8.80
N SER A 10 14.09 -10.29 10.08
CA SER A 10 14.41 -11.63 10.58
C SER A 10 13.17 -12.51 10.82
N TRP A 11 12.00 -11.89 10.98
CA TRP A 11 10.76 -12.60 11.33
C TRP A 11 9.57 -12.23 10.45
N MET A 12 9.61 -11.10 9.74
CA MET A 12 8.62 -10.74 8.73
C MET A 12 9.26 -10.84 7.35
N PRO A 13 8.96 -11.89 6.56
CA PRO A 13 9.41 -11.99 5.18
C PRO A 13 8.98 -10.74 4.42
N ILE A 14 9.87 -10.18 3.61
CA ILE A 14 9.64 -8.98 2.82
C ILE A 14 10.03 -9.26 1.37
N VAL A 15 9.27 -8.68 0.45
CA VAL A 15 9.64 -8.65 -0.97
C VAL A 15 9.38 -7.27 -1.58
N TRP A 16 10.14 -6.95 -2.61
CA TRP A 16 10.03 -5.70 -3.36
C TRP A 16 9.36 -5.96 -4.70
N TYR A 17 8.29 -5.23 -4.97
CA TYR A 17 7.66 -5.14 -6.28
C TYR A 17 8.24 -3.90 -6.95
N GLY A 18 9.13 -4.11 -7.92
CA GLY A 18 9.73 -3.04 -8.69
C GLY A 18 8.89 -2.71 -9.92
N GLY A 19 8.43 -1.46 -10.00
CA GLY A 19 7.65 -0.94 -11.14
C GLY A 19 6.20 -1.47 -11.23
N PHE A 20 5.28 -0.75 -11.88
CA PHE A 20 5.52 0.03 -13.10
C PHE A 20 4.46 1.12 -13.36
N LEU A 21 4.91 2.37 -13.51
CA LEU A 21 4.53 3.43 -14.45
C LEU A 21 5.27 4.71 -13.99
N PRO A 22 5.69 5.63 -14.89
CA PRO A 22 6.20 6.93 -14.46
C PRO A 22 5.21 7.62 -13.51
N GLY A 23 5.64 7.89 -12.27
CA GLY A 23 4.81 8.49 -11.24
C GLY A 23 4.04 7.51 -10.34
N LEU A 24 4.32 6.21 -10.38
CA LEU A 24 3.85 5.24 -9.38
C LEU A 24 4.98 4.77 -8.45
N PRO A 25 4.65 4.36 -7.21
CA PRO A 25 5.65 3.96 -6.22
C PRO A 25 6.17 2.54 -6.47
N ASP A 26 7.41 2.27 -6.03
CA ASP A 26 7.82 0.90 -5.72
C ASP A 26 7.02 0.40 -4.50
N LEU A 27 6.71 -0.89 -4.42
CA LEU A 27 6.03 -1.46 -3.27
C LEU A 27 6.97 -2.38 -2.49
N CYS A 28 7.05 -2.16 -1.18
CA CYS A 28 7.62 -3.11 -0.25
C CYS A 28 6.47 -3.83 0.44
N LEU A 29 6.43 -5.16 0.34
CA LEU A 29 5.37 -5.97 0.93
C LEU A 29 5.97 -6.90 1.99
N GLY A 30 5.48 -6.77 3.22
CA GLY A 30 5.76 -7.68 4.33
C GLY A 30 4.66 -8.72 4.49
N ARG A 31 5.01 -9.95 4.84
CA ARG A 31 4.06 -10.99 5.26
C ARG A 31 4.03 -11.07 6.77
N TRP A 32 2.86 -10.85 7.36
CA TRP A 32 2.69 -11.01 8.79
C TRP A 32 2.97 -12.46 9.21
N PRO A 33 3.73 -12.66 10.29
CA PRO A 33 3.77 -13.94 10.97
C PRO A 33 2.35 -14.39 11.38
N PRO A 34 2.06 -15.70 11.40
CA PRO A 34 0.71 -16.22 11.70
C PRO A 34 0.17 -15.81 13.08
N ASP A 35 1.07 -15.46 14.01
CA ASP A 35 0.78 -15.05 15.37
C ASP A 35 0.47 -13.54 15.51
N ILE A 36 0.56 -12.75 14.44
CA ILE A 36 0.10 -11.35 14.41
C ILE A 36 -1.32 -11.28 13.83
N ALA A 37 -2.27 -10.81 14.64
CA ALA A 37 -3.62 -10.50 14.17
C ALA A 37 -3.61 -9.24 13.30
N ALA A 38 -3.96 -9.38 12.03
CA ALA A 38 -4.11 -8.30 11.06
C ALA A 38 -5.28 -8.59 10.11
N GLU A 39 -5.88 -7.55 9.54
CA GLU A 39 -7.01 -7.67 8.61
C GLU A 39 -6.64 -8.43 7.33
N THR A 40 -5.39 -8.26 6.89
CA THR A 40 -4.81 -9.01 5.78
C THR A 40 -3.51 -9.66 6.24
N PRO A 41 -3.04 -10.75 5.63
CA PRO A 41 -1.75 -11.34 5.96
C PRO A 41 -0.56 -10.50 5.46
N TRP A 42 -0.82 -9.32 4.89
CA TRP A 42 0.17 -8.47 4.25
C TRP A 42 0.25 -7.09 4.92
N LYS A 43 1.44 -6.49 4.89
CA LYS A 43 1.66 -5.08 5.17
C LYS A 43 2.37 -4.46 3.99
N LEU A 44 1.81 -3.38 3.45
CA LEU A 44 2.35 -2.67 2.30
C LEU A 44 2.97 -1.33 2.73
N TRP A 45 4.13 -1.02 2.17
CA TRP A 45 4.72 0.32 2.15
C TRP A 45 4.87 0.77 0.70
N ALA A 46 4.19 1.86 0.32
CA ALA A 46 4.40 2.52 -0.96
C ALA A 46 5.60 3.48 -0.86
N VAL A 47 6.57 3.34 -1.77
CA VAL A 47 7.86 4.05 -1.77
C VAL A 47 8.01 4.84 -3.06
N GLU A 48 7.95 6.17 -2.98
CA GLU A 48 7.96 7.05 -4.16
C GLU A 48 9.36 7.54 -4.54
N THR A 49 10.31 7.52 -3.59
CA THR A 49 11.64 8.09 -3.81
C THR A 49 12.77 7.18 -3.36
N PRO A 50 13.98 7.30 -3.95
CA PRO A 50 15.16 6.59 -3.47
C PRO A 50 15.47 6.87 -1.98
N ALA A 51 15.26 8.10 -1.51
CA ALA A 51 15.47 8.47 -0.11
C ALA A 51 14.50 7.74 0.84
N GLU A 52 13.22 7.60 0.45
CA GLU A 52 12.25 6.79 1.20
C GLU A 52 12.65 5.31 1.21
N ARG A 53 13.15 4.79 0.09
CA ARG A 53 13.62 3.41 -0.01
C ARG A 53 14.78 3.15 0.95
N GLU A 54 15.79 4.02 0.95
CA GLU A 54 16.94 3.91 1.85
C GLU A 54 16.51 4.02 3.32
N ALA A 55 15.66 4.99 3.65
CA ALA A 55 15.13 5.16 5.01
C ALA A 55 14.32 3.94 5.47
N LEU A 56 13.49 3.37 4.60
CA LEU A 56 12.70 2.19 4.89
C LEU A 56 13.61 0.98 5.11
N LEU A 57 14.57 0.72 4.23
CA LEU A 57 15.54 -0.37 4.40
C LEU A 57 16.29 -0.26 5.74
N ALA A 58 16.73 0.95 6.11
CA ALA A 58 17.36 1.20 7.40
C ALA A 58 16.43 0.99 8.60
N ALA A 59 15.13 1.28 8.45
CA ALA A 59 14.13 1.00 9.49
C ALA A 59 13.83 -0.51 9.61
N LEU A 60 13.70 -1.23 8.49
CA LEU A 60 13.46 -2.66 8.44
C LEU A 60 14.62 -3.49 9.04
N ALA A 61 15.85 -2.97 8.95
CA ALA A 61 17.04 -3.57 9.55
C ALA A 61 17.13 -3.38 11.08
N ARG A 62 16.15 -2.71 11.70
CA ARG A 62 16.09 -2.47 13.15
C ARG A 62 14.86 -3.15 13.76
N PRO A 63 14.86 -3.39 15.08
CA PRO A 63 13.66 -3.86 15.78
C PRO A 63 12.54 -2.82 15.70
N VAL A 64 11.29 -3.27 15.61
CA VAL A 64 10.14 -2.36 15.65
C VAL A 64 9.96 -1.84 17.08
N PRO A 65 9.90 -0.52 17.30
CA PRO A 65 9.67 0.04 18.64
C PRO A 65 8.40 -0.53 19.28
N ARG A 66 8.37 -0.60 20.62
CA ARG A 66 7.16 -0.99 21.35
C ARG A 66 6.59 0.20 22.10
N ARG A 67 5.27 0.33 22.05
CA ARG A 67 4.51 1.33 22.82
C ARG A 67 3.33 0.63 23.49
N ALA A 68 3.24 0.77 24.82
CA ALA A 68 2.21 0.12 25.63
C ALA A 68 2.06 -1.40 25.37
N GLY A 69 3.18 -2.09 25.10
CA GLY A 69 3.20 -3.53 24.85
C GLY A 69 2.89 -3.96 23.40
N ALA A 70 2.44 -3.06 22.53
CA ALA A 70 2.23 -3.34 21.11
C ALA A 70 3.42 -2.89 20.25
N PHE A 71 3.55 -3.46 19.04
CA PHE A 71 4.49 -2.95 18.04
C PHE A 71 4.00 -1.60 17.51
N ASP A 72 4.87 -0.59 17.59
CA ASP A 72 4.61 0.76 17.11
C ASP A 72 5.26 0.94 15.73
N PHE A 73 4.54 0.49 14.70
CA PHE A 73 4.98 0.65 13.31
C PHE A 73 5.03 2.11 12.87
N SER A 74 4.23 2.99 13.50
CA SER A 74 4.20 4.43 13.23
C SER A 74 5.49 5.13 13.64
N ALA A 75 6.11 4.70 14.74
CA ALA A 75 7.44 5.13 15.16
C ALA A 75 8.57 4.30 14.52
N GLY A 76 8.21 3.26 13.76
CA GLY A 76 9.12 2.34 13.10
C GLY A 76 9.15 2.53 11.58
N PRO A 77 9.00 1.45 10.77
CA PRO A 77 9.15 1.53 9.32
C PRO A 77 8.10 2.41 8.63
N ASP A 78 6.91 2.62 9.21
CA ASP A 78 5.89 3.47 8.58
C ASP A 78 6.33 4.95 8.58
N ALA A 79 7.17 5.36 9.52
CA ALA A 79 7.72 6.71 9.55
C ALA A 79 8.53 7.05 8.29
N ALA A 80 9.21 6.06 7.69
CA ALA A 80 10.03 6.25 6.49
C ALA A 80 9.22 6.63 5.25
N VAL A 81 7.92 6.28 5.23
CA VAL A 81 6.98 6.53 4.13
C VAL A 81 5.73 7.29 4.61
N SER A 82 5.84 8.01 5.71
CA SER A 82 4.70 8.66 6.38
C SER A 82 4.20 9.92 5.67
N ARG A 83 5.00 10.48 4.76
CA ARG A 83 4.61 11.67 4.00
C ARG A 83 3.45 11.31 3.06
N PRO A 84 2.48 12.21 2.85
CA PRO A 84 1.49 12.05 1.79
C PRO A 84 2.18 11.75 0.46
N GLY A 85 1.59 10.87 -0.34
CA GLY A 85 2.11 10.60 -1.67
C GLY A 85 1.96 11.80 -2.60
N SER A 86 2.69 11.80 -3.71
CA SER A 86 2.69 12.90 -4.69
C SER A 86 1.33 13.15 -5.33
N GLY A 87 0.43 12.15 -5.28
CA GLY A 87 -0.87 12.19 -5.95
C GLY A 87 -0.73 12.26 -7.46
N GLY A 88 -1.82 12.61 -8.13
CA GLY A 88 -1.88 12.78 -9.59
C GLY A 88 -3.20 12.30 -10.15
N ASP A 89 -3.24 12.13 -11.46
CA ASP A 89 -4.41 11.59 -12.14
C ASP A 89 -4.75 10.20 -11.62
N PRO A 90 -6.06 9.85 -11.54
CA PRO A 90 -6.50 8.52 -11.19
C PRO A 90 -5.84 7.46 -12.08
N VAL A 91 -5.22 6.45 -11.46
CA VAL A 91 -4.60 5.32 -12.17
C VAL A 91 -4.89 4.04 -11.41
N LEU A 92 -5.31 2.99 -12.12
CA LEU A 92 -5.22 1.62 -11.63
C LEU A 92 -4.03 0.93 -12.28
N ALA A 93 -3.20 0.29 -11.46
CA ALA A 93 -2.05 -0.48 -11.89
C ALA A 93 -2.05 -1.86 -11.25
N LEU A 94 -1.55 -2.85 -11.98
CA LEU A 94 -1.37 -4.21 -11.50
C LEU A 94 0.12 -4.49 -11.35
N TYR A 95 0.52 -4.94 -10.16
CA TYR A 95 1.88 -5.32 -9.84
C TYR A 95 1.98 -6.86 -9.78
N GLU A 96 2.85 -7.41 -10.62
CA GLU A 96 3.15 -8.84 -10.67
C GLU A 96 3.98 -9.26 -9.44
N PRO A 97 3.67 -10.41 -8.81
CA PRO A 97 4.50 -10.93 -7.73
C PRO A 97 5.93 -11.21 -8.21
N PRO A 98 6.95 -10.67 -7.51
CA PRO A 98 8.36 -10.87 -7.87
C PRO A 98 8.85 -12.31 -7.64
N ALA A 99 8.10 -13.14 -6.91
CA ALA A 99 8.41 -14.53 -6.66
C ALA A 99 7.14 -15.35 -6.34
N PRO A 100 7.16 -16.68 -6.56
CA PRO A 100 6.04 -17.56 -6.20
C PRO A 100 5.63 -17.44 -4.72
N GLY A 101 4.33 -17.52 -4.47
CA GLY A 101 3.75 -17.47 -3.13
C GLY A 101 3.52 -16.06 -2.60
N TRP A 102 3.79 -15.02 -3.39
CA TRP A 102 3.42 -13.63 -3.12
C TRP A 102 2.20 -13.23 -3.98
N PRO A 103 1.35 -12.29 -3.51
CA PRO A 103 0.13 -11.93 -4.21
C PRO A 103 0.40 -11.01 -5.40
N TRP A 104 -0.51 -10.99 -6.36
CA TRP A 104 -0.69 -9.85 -7.25
C TRP A 104 -1.21 -8.66 -6.45
N ILE A 105 -0.75 -7.45 -6.73
CA ILE A 105 -1.24 -6.25 -6.05
C ILE A 105 -1.90 -5.33 -7.08
N THR A 106 -3.20 -5.09 -6.91
CA THR A 106 -3.88 -3.99 -7.58
C THR A 106 -3.64 -2.73 -6.78
N LEU A 107 -3.08 -1.69 -7.39
CA LEU A 107 -2.84 -0.38 -6.77
C LEU A 107 -3.68 0.68 -7.48
N GLY A 108 -4.53 1.38 -6.74
CA GLY A 108 -5.24 2.57 -7.20
C GLY A 108 -4.56 3.82 -6.68
N ARG A 109 -4.13 4.72 -7.57
CA ARG A 109 -3.72 6.09 -7.22
C ARG A 109 -4.90 7.02 -7.44
N TRP A 110 -5.18 7.89 -6.47
CA TRP A 110 -6.28 8.85 -6.51
C TRP A 110 -5.77 10.29 -6.36
N PRO A 111 -6.53 11.28 -6.87
CA PRO A 111 -6.42 12.65 -6.41
C PRO A 111 -6.53 12.71 -4.90
N ARG A 112 -5.74 13.57 -4.27
CA ARG A 112 -5.55 13.57 -2.82
C ARG A 112 -6.85 13.81 -2.04
N GLU A 113 -7.73 14.64 -2.56
CA GLU A 113 -9.04 14.92 -1.96
C GLU A 113 -9.88 13.64 -1.87
N ILE A 114 -9.89 12.84 -2.93
CA ILE A 114 -10.61 11.56 -3.00
C ILE A 114 -9.92 10.53 -2.09
N GLY A 115 -8.59 10.42 -2.18
CA GLY A 115 -7.82 9.47 -1.38
C GLY A 115 -8.00 9.68 0.13
N ARG A 116 -8.06 10.94 0.60
CA ARG A 116 -8.40 11.26 1.99
C ARG A 116 -9.81 10.81 2.39
N GLN A 117 -10.80 10.99 1.51
CA GLN A 117 -12.19 10.60 1.79
C GLN A 117 -12.34 9.09 1.93
N VAL A 118 -11.60 8.31 1.15
CA VAL A 118 -11.66 6.84 1.16
C VAL A 118 -10.65 6.19 2.13
N GLY A 119 -9.90 6.98 2.89
CA GLY A 119 -8.89 6.46 3.83
C GLY A 119 -7.71 5.77 3.13
N ALA A 120 -7.35 6.25 1.93
CA ALA A 120 -6.26 5.71 1.15
C ALA A 120 -4.92 5.79 1.91
N HIS A 121 -4.07 4.78 1.71
CA HIS A 121 -2.69 4.78 2.16
C HIS A 121 -1.94 6.01 1.63
N ARG A 122 -1.24 6.71 2.53
CA ARG A 122 -0.53 7.98 2.23
C ARG A 122 -1.41 9.03 1.54
N ASP A 123 -2.70 9.09 1.89
CA ASP A 123 -3.72 9.97 1.30
C ASP A 123 -4.06 9.72 -0.18
N VAL A 124 -3.40 8.78 -0.88
CA VAL A 124 -3.52 8.68 -2.35
C VAL A 124 -3.57 7.26 -2.91
N TYR A 125 -3.17 6.24 -2.15
CA TYR A 125 -3.10 4.85 -2.64
C TYR A 125 -4.13 3.92 -1.99
N THR A 126 -4.97 3.28 -2.79
CA THR A 126 -5.70 2.07 -2.37
C THR A 126 -4.95 0.85 -2.90
N TRP A 127 -5.01 -0.28 -2.20
CA TRP A 127 -4.39 -1.50 -2.68
C TRP A 127 -5.17 -2.73 -2.26
N ASP A 128 -5.14 -3.74 -3.11
CA ASP A 128 -5.80 -5.01 -2.89
C ASP A 128 -4.85 -6.16 -3.29
N PRO A 129 -4.64 -7.16 -2.41
CA PRO A 129 -3.87 -8.35 -2.72
C PRO A 129 -4.76 -9.46 -3.26
N ASP A 130 -4.39 -10.03 -4.40
CA ASP A 130 -5.06 -11.17 -5.02
C ASP A 130 -4.08 -12.33 -5.22
N VAL A 131 -4.50 -13.55 -4.87
CA VAL A 131 -3.62 -14.74 -4.93
C VAL A 131 -3.30 -15.14 -6.37
N THR A 132 -4.16 -14.79 -7.33
CA THR A 132 -4.04 -15.17 -8.73
C THR A 132 -4.21 -13.96 -9.64
N GLU A 133 -3.53 -13.97 -10.79
CA GLU A 133 -3.65 -12.94 -11.82
C GLU A 133 -5.09 -12.74 -12.29
N ALA A 134 -5.82 -13.84 -12.53
CA ALA A 134 -7.21 -13.80 -12.98
C ALA A 134 -8.12 -13.04 -12.01
N ALA A 135 -8.03 -13.33 -10.71
CA ALA A 135 -8.77 -12.60 -9.68
C ALA A 135 -8.40 -11.11 -9.62
N ALA A 136 -7.12 -10.77 -9.84
CA ALA A 136 -6.68 -9.38 -9.91
C ALA A 136 -7.28 -8.66 -11.12
N HIS A 137 -7.32 -9.32 -12.29
CA HIS A 137 -7.96 -8.79 -13.50
C HIS A 137 -9.47 -8.62 -13.32
N ASP A 138 -10.16 -9.59 -12.73
CA ASP A 138 -11.59 -9.51 -12.44
C ASP A 138 -11.90 -8.33 -11.51
N ARG A 139 -11.07 -8.12 -10.47
CA ARG A 139 -11.20 -6.97 -9.57
C ARG A 139 -10.95 -5.65 -10.29
N ILE A 140 -9.94 -5.56 -11.14
CA ILE A 140 -9.68 -4.34 -11.93
C ILE A 140 -10.87 -4.04 -12.84
N ALA A 141 -11.44 -5.06 -13.50
CA ALA A 141 -12.62 -4.89 -14.35
C ALA A 141 -13.83 -4.38 -13.55
N GLN A 142 -14.05 -4.90 -12.33
CA GLN A 142 -15.09 -4.42 -11.41
C GLN A 142 -14.81 -3.01 -10.89
N GLY A 143 -13.57 -2.74 -10.46
CA GLY A 143 -13.13 -1.46 -9.89
C GLY A 143 -13.06 -0.32 -10.89
N ILE A 144 -12.79 -0.60 -12.17
CA ILE A 144 -12.95 0.37 -13.26
C ILE A 144 -14.43 0.74 -13.42
N GLY A 145 -15.35 -0.23 -13.30
CA GLY A 145 -16.80 0.02 -13.30
C GLY A 145 -17.25 0.93 -12.14
N ASP A 146 -16.82 0.61 -10.92
CA ASP A 146 -17.19 1.36 -9.71
C ASP A 146 -16.48 2.72 -9.59
N GLY A 147 -15.24 2.79 -10.07
CA GLY A 147 -14.40 4.00 -10.10
C GLY A 147 -14.88 5.02 -11.12
N LEU A 148 -15.27 4.58 -12.33
CA LEU A 148 -15.91 5.45 -13.33
C LEU A 148 -17.27 5.96 -12.84
N ALA A 149 -18.08 5.09 -12.22
CA ALA A 149 -19.37 5.49 -11.65
C ALA A 149 -19.22 6.54 -10.53
N ARG A 150 -18.17 6.42 -9.70
CA ARG A 150 -17.83 7.43 -8.68
C ARG A 150 -17.28 8.71 -9.29
N ALA A 151 -16.37 8.65 -10.26
CA ALA A 151 -15.86 9.83 -10.95
C ALA A 151 -16.97 10.62 -11.67
N ASP A 152 -17.96 9.95 -12.25
CA ASP A 152 -19.17 10.57 -12.82
C ASP A 152 -20.04 11.25 -11.75
N LEU A 153 -20.13 10.68 -10.55
CA LEU A 153 -20.83 11.30 -9.42
C LEU A 153 -20.15 12.58 -8.93
N TYR A 154 -18.82 12.66 -9.04
CA TYR A 154 -18.04 13.85 -8.65
C TYR A 154 -17.84 14.86 -9.79
N SER A 155 -18.12 14.49 -11.04
CA SER A 155 -18.07 15.36 -12.22
C SER A 155 -19.39 16.10 -12.49
N ARG A 156 -20.47 15.71 -11.82
CA ARG A 156 -21.74 16.44 -11.87
C ARG A 156 -21.65 17.69 -11.01
N PRO A 157 -21.95 18.90 -11.54
CA PRO A 157 -22.07 20.08 -10.69
C PRO A 157 -23.14 19.83 -9.61
N PRO A 158 -22.99 20.40 -8.40
CA PRO A 158 -23.95 20.20 -7.34
C PRO A 158 -25.35 20.58 -7.83
N ALA A 159 -26.32 19.70 -7.62
CA ALA A 159 -27.71 19.96 -7.94
C ALA A 159 -28.21 21.10 -7.04
N GLY A 160 -28.17 22.33 -7.57
CA GLY A 160 -28.69 23.51 -6.87
C GLY A 160 -27.80 24.74 -6.96
N THR A 161 -27.61 25.27 -8.17
CA THR A 161 -27.47 26.73 -8.37
C THR A 161 -28.23 27.09 -9.64
N ALA A 162 -29.52 27.37 -9.46
CA ALA A 162 -30.37 28.08 -10.42
C ALA A 162 -30.92 29.31 -9.69
#